data_AF-A0A846Q1V9-F1
#
_entry.id   AF-A0A846Q1V9-F1
#
_cell.length_a   1.000
_cell.length_b   1.000
_cell.length_c   1.000
_cell.angle_alpha   90.00
_cell.angle_beta   90.00
_cell.angle_gamma   90.00
#
_symmetry.space_group_name_H-M   'P 1'
#
loop_
_entity.id
_entity.type
_entity.pdbx_description
1 polymer ?
#
loop_
_entity_poly.entity_id
_entity_poly.type
_entity_poly.pdbx_seq_one_letter_code
_entity_poly.pdbx_strand_id
1 'polypeptide(L)'
;MQGSTVGLVTNYPILLKVHYGSGADSGADVYLNANSRPDFGDLRFTTNDGQTELDYWIEEKVDGNYALIWVEVSSIPASPSSTLLYV
;
A
#
# COMPACT_ATOMS: atom_id res chain seq x y z
N MET A 1 7.22 11.74 -2.36
CA MET A 1 6.46 11.77 -3.63
C MET A 1 5.57 13.01 -3.60
N GLN A 2 5.65 13.89 -4.61
CA GLN A 2 4.88 15.15 -4.62
C GLN A 2 3.42 14.89 -5.04
N GLY A 3 2.47 15.54 -4.35
CA GLY A 3 1.04 15.44 -4.62
C GLY A 3 0.62 16.03 -5.98
N SER A 4 -0.57 15.62 -6.44
CA SER A 4 -1.17 16.03 -7.72
C SER A 4 -1.51 17.53 -7.76
N THR A 5 -1.26 18.18 -8.90
CA THR A 5 -1.63 19.57 -9.22
C THR A 5 -3.11 19.74 -9.60
N VAL A 6 -3.91 18.67 -9.58
CA VAL A 6 -5.26 18.62 -10.21
C VAL A 6 -6.41 18.64 -9.20
N GLY A 7 -6.13 18.81 -7.90
CA GLY A 7 -7.15 18.85 -6.84
C GLY A 7 -7.42 17.49 -6.19
N LEU A 8 -8.37 17.45 -5.25
CA LEU A 8 -8.73 16.25 -4.47
C LEU A 8 -9.08 15.08 -5.38
N VAL A 9 -8.36 13.96 -5.23
CA VAL A 9 -8.74 12.70 -5.86
C VAL A 9 -9.25 11.79 -4.74
N THR A 10 -10.54 11.44 -4.82
CA THR A 10 -11.23 10.55 -3.89
C THR A 10 -11.41 9.17 -4.53
N ASN A 11 -11.38 8.10 -3.72
CA ASN A 11 -11.60 6.70 -4.14
C ASN A 11 -10.66 6.25 -5.27
N TYR A 12 -9.37 6.54 -5.14
CA TYR A 12 -8.38 6.14 -6.14
C TYR A 12 -7.72 4.83 -5.70
N PRO A 13 -7.99 3.69 -6.38
CA PRO A 13 -7.32 2.44 -6.06
C PRO A 13 -5.86 2.53 -6.50
N ILE A 14 -4.95 2.22 -5.58
CA ILE A 14 -3.51 2.11 -5.87
C ILE A 14 -3.11 0.63 -5.88
N LEU A 15 -2.28 0.25 -6.85
CA LEU A 15 -1.69 -1.08 -6.91
C LEU A 15 -0.35 -1.06 -6.18
N LEU A 16 -0.19 -1.99 -5.25
CA LEU A 16 1.05 -2.27 -4.54
C LEU A 16 1.53 -3.68 -4.88
N LYS A 17 2.84 -3.84 -5.03
CA LYS A 17 3.50 -5.14 -5.12
C LYS A 17 4.27 -5.38 -3.82
N VAL A 18 3.71 -6.23 -2.98
CA VAL A 18 4.27 -6.55 -1.66
C VAL A 18 5.09 -7.83 -1.78
N HIS A 19 6.36 -7.77 -1.42
CA HIS A 19 7.31 -8.88 -1.45
C HIS A 19 7.49 -9.44 -0.04
N TYR A 20 7.38 -10.76 0.10
CA TYR A 20 7.69 -11.45 1.35
C TYR A 20 9.18 -11.30 1.71
N GLY A 21 10.06 -11.31 0.71
CA GLY A 21 11.52 -11.26 0.90
C GLY A 21 12.07 -9.89 1.32
N SER A 22 13.40 -9.80 1.34
CA SER A 22 14.12 -8.56 1.60
C SER A 22 14.40 -7.77 0.32
N GLY A 23 14.51 -6.45 0.47
CA GLY A 23 14.75 -5.51 -0.62
C GLY A 23 14.63 -4.08 -0.12
N ALA A 24 14.63 -3.13 -1.05
CA ALA A 24 14.41 -1.72 -0.76
C ALA A 24 13.10 -1.27 -1.40
N ASP A 25 12.25 -0.62 -0.61
CA ASP A 25 10.99 -0.09 -1.10
C ASP A 25 11.23 0.95 -2.19
N SER A 26 10.49 0.85 -3.29
CA SER A 26 10.63 1.76 -4.43
C SER A 26 9.35 1.79 -5.24
N GLY A 27 8.78 2.98 -5.42
CA GLY A 27 7.54 3.13 -6.18
C GLY A 27 6.38 2.37 -5.51
N ALA A 28 5.91 1.32 -6.18
CA ALA A 28 4.84 0.43 -5.69
C ALA A 28 5.36 -0.86 -5.05
N ASP A 29 6.68 -1.11 -5.10
CA ASP A 29 7.30 -2.28 -4.51
C ASP A 29 7.58 -2.04 -3.01
N VAL A 30 7.10 -2.96 -2.18
CA VAL A 30 7.24 -2.94 -0.71
C VAL A 30 7.81 -4.28 -0.24
N TYR A 31 8.86 -4.27 0.58
CA TYR A 31 9.55 -5.48 1.05
C TYR A 31 9.37 -5.71 2.55
N LEU A 32 8.77 -6.85 2.90
CA LEU A 32 8.40 -7.18 4.29
C LEU A 32 9.54 -7.79 5.10
N ASN A 33 10.64 -8.19 4.47
CA ASN A 33 11.78 -8.83 5.14
C ASN A 33 11.35 -10.05 5.98
N ALA A 34 10.41 -10.84 5.47
CA ALA A 34 9.81 -12.03 6.10
C ALA A 34 9.05 -11.76 7.42
N ASN A 35 8.55 -10.54 7.63
CA ASN A 35 7.78 -10.18 8.83
C ASN A 35 6.26 -10.35 8.68
N SER A 36 5.77 -10.95 7.59
CA SER A 36 4.37 -11.35 7.43
C SER A 36 4.24 -12.87 7.34
N ARG A 37 3.00 -13.36 7.30
CA ARG A 37 2.74 -14.72 6.86
C ARG A 37 3.09 -14.89 5.38
N PRO A 38 3.55 -16.08 4.96
CA PRO A 38 3.80 -16.38 3.55
C PRO A 38 2.57 -16.21 2.66
N ASP A 39 1.35 -16.32 3.21
CA ASP A 39 0.10 -16.20 2.49
C ASP A 39 -0.44 -14.75 2.42
N PHE A 40 0.26 -13.80 3.04
CA PHE A 40 -0.11 -12.38 3.17
C PHE A 40 -1.44 -12.12 3.90
N GLY A 41 -1.95 -13.09 4.66
CA GLY A 41 -3.24 -13.00 5.35
C GLY A 41 -3.24 -12.10 6.59
N ASP A 42 -2.08 -11.60 7.02
CA ASP A 42 -1.88 -10.72 8.17
C ASP A 42 -1.57 -9.27 7.79
N LEU A 43 -1.64 -8.92 6.51
CA LEU A 43 -1.46 -7.54 6.06
C LEU A 43 -2.63 -6.64 6.47
N ARG A 44 -2.32 -5.41 6.87
CA ARG A 44 -3.29 -4.35 7.12
C ARG A 44 -2.82 -3.07 6.47
N PHE A 45 -3.75 -2.35 5.86
CA PHE A 45 -3.50 -1.04 5.28
C PHE A 45 -4.25 -0.02 6.12
N THR A 46 -3.55 1.03 6.54
CA THR A 46 -4.14 2.12 7.32
C THR A 46 -3.79 3.47 6.69
N THR A 47 -4.55 4.50 7.06
CA THR A 47 -4.14 5.87 6.75
C THR A 47 -2.94 6.29 7.59
N ASN A 48 -2.44 7.53 7.39
CA ASN A 48 -1.29 8.04 8.11
C ASN A 48 -1.47 8.14 9.65
N ASP A 49 -2.71 8.00 10.14
CA ASP A 49 -3.02 7.96 11.57
C ASP A 49 -2.69 6.60 12.22
N GLY A 50 -2.38 5.59 11.40
CA GLY A 50 -2.09 4.23 11.84
C GLY A 50 -3.30 3.44 12.35
N GLN A 51 -4.50 4.03 12.31
CA GLN A 51 -5.70 3.52 12.99
C GLN A 51 -6.88 3.32 12.03
N THR A 52 -7.04 4.20 11.05
CA THR A 52 -8.14 4.10 10.06
C THR A 52 -7.76 3.06 9.02
N GLU A 53 -8.38 1.87 9.11
CA GLU A 53 -8.18 0.77 8.16
C GLU A 53 -8.75 1.14 6.78
N LEU A 54 -8.03 0.73 5.72
CA LEU A 54 -8.38 0.93 4.32
C LEU A 54 -8.86 -0.39 3.72
N ASP A 55 -9.88 -0.31 2.86
CA ASP A 55 -10.35 -1.46 2.09
C ASP A 55 -9.31 -1.87 1.05
N TYR A 56 -9.13 -3.17 0.86
CA TYR A 56 -8.18 -3.70 -0.10
C TYR A 56 -8.64 -5.04 -0.68
N TRP A 57 -8.08 -5.41 -1.83
CA TRP A 57 -8.24 -6.75 -2.39
C TRP A 57 -6.92 -7.24 -2.99
N ILE A 58 -6.67 -8.54 -2.84
CA ILE A 58 -5.51 -9.21 -3.43
C ILE A 58 -5.90 -9.65 -4.83
N GLU A 59 -5.22 -9.10 -5.84
CA GLU A 59 -5.41 -9.49 -7.24
C GLU A 59 -4.75 -10.81 -7.54
N GLU A 60 -3.50 -10.95 -7.14
CA GLU A 60 -2.69 -12.13 -7.37
C GLU A 60 -1.72 -12.31 -6.20
N LYS A 61 -1.41 -13.55 -5.84
CA LYS A 61 -0.31 -13.84 -4.92
C LYS A 61 0.41 -15.13 -5.24
N VAL A 62 1.69 -15.16 -4.89
CA VAL A 62 2.53 -16.34 -4.84
C VAL A 62 3.06 -16.44 -3.42
N ASP A 63 2.61 -17.46 -2.69
CA ASP A 63 2.94 -17.63 -1.27
C ASP A 63 4.45 -17.67 -1.05
N GLY A 64 4.93 -16.89 -0.09
CA GLY A 64 6.35 -16.74 0.23
C GLY A 64 7.17 -15.94 -0.80
N ASN A 65 6.53 -15.31 -1.78
CA ASN A 65 7.18 -14.50 -2.81
C ASN A 65 6.58 -13.09 -2.90
N TYR A 66 5.41 -12.92 -3.52
CA TYR A 66 4.78 -11.61 -3.67
C TYR A 66 3.25 -11.66 -3.66
N ALA A 67 2.63 -10.52 -3.38
CA ALA A 67 1.21 -10.25 -3.59
C ALA A 67 1.01 -8.91 -4.33
N LEU A 68 0.12 -8.92 -5.31
CA LEU A 68 -0.41 -7.74 -5.97
C LEU A 68 -1.69 -7.33 -5.25
N ILE A 69 -1.69 -6.14 -4.66
CA ILE A 69 -2.75 -5.70 -3.76
C ILE A 69 -3.24 -4.34 -4.20
N TRP A 70 -4.54 -4.23 -4.41
CA TRP A 70 -5.22 -2.97 -4.63
C TRP A 70 -5.73 -2.43 -3.31
N VAL A 71 -5.33 -1.21 -2.98
CA VAL A 71 -5.78 -0.52 -1.76
C VAL A 71 -6.64 0.66 -2.16
N GLU A 72 -7.86 0.72 -1.62
CA GLU A 72 -8.78 1.83 -1.81
C GLU A 72 -8.41 2.96 -0.86
N VAL A 73 -7.82 4.03 -1.40
CA VAL A 73 -7.49 5.23 -0.63
C VAL A 73 -8.61 6.24 -0.79
N SER A 74 -9.32 6.53 0.31
CA SER A 74 -10.50 7.40 0.32
C SER A 74 -10.19 8.85 -0.08
N SER A 75 -8.97 9.34 0.19
CA SER A 75 -8.51 10.63 -0.35
C SER A 75 -6.98 10.68 -0.51
N ILE A 76 -6.52 11.11 -1.68
CA ILE A 76 -5.16 11.63 -1.87
C ILE A 76 -5.28 13.15 -1.72
N PRO A 77 -4.79 13.73 -0.61
CA PRO A 77 -4.95 15.16 -0.38
C PRO A 77 -4.10 15.96 -1.37
N ALA A 78 -4.60 17.14 -1.77
CA ALA A 78 -3.90 17.99 -2.72
C ALA A 78 -2.56 18.47 -2.13
N SER A 79 -1.58 18.69 -3.00
CA SER A 79 -0.29 19.31 -2.64
C SER A 79 -0.53 20.59 -1.82
N PRO A 80 0.23 20.84 -0.74
CA PRO A 80 1.55 20.28 -0.41
C PRO A 80 1.55 19.06 0.54
N SER A 81 0.41 18.40 0.76
CA SER A 81 0.35 17.29 1.73
C SER A 81 0.82 15.96 1.13
N SER A 82 1.54 15.16 1.93
CA SER A 82 2.02 13.81 1.59
C SER A 82 1.37 12.77 2.48
N THR A 83 0.77 11.73 1.90
CA THR A 83 0.36 10.53 2.64
C THR A 83 1.55 9.56 2.70
N LEU A 84 2.00 9.24 3.92
CA LEU A 84 2.97 8.19 4.18
C LEU A 84 2.17 6.90 4.47
N LEU A 85 2.47 5.83 3.74
CA LEU A 85 1.94 4.50 4.00
C LEU A 85 3.03 3.71 4.75
N TYR A 86 2.68 3.16 5.90
CA TYR A 86 3.55 2.25 6.66
C TYR A 86 3.08 0.81 6.39
N VAL A 87 4.04 -0.10 6.29
CA VAL A 87 3.82 -1.56 6.21
C VAL A 87 4.42 -2.22 7.44
#